data_AF-A0A2C6KVP2-F1
#
_entry.id   AF-A0A2C6KVP2-F1
#
_cell.length_a   1.000
_cell.length_b   1.000
_cell.length_c   1.000
_cell.angle_alpha   90.00
_cell.angle_beta   90.00
_cell.angle_gamma   90.00
#
_symmetry.space_group_name_H-M   'P 1'
#
loop_
_entity.id
_entity.type
_entity.pdbx_description
1 polymer ?
#
loop_
_entity_poly.entity_id
_entity_poly.type
_entity_poly.pdbx_seq_one_letter_code
_entity_poly.pdbx_strand_id
1 'polypeptide(L)'
;MAPATIRGVSLFISDVRNCPSSLHEQARILQEIAKIRQRMTHPKKPLTGYEKKKCLTKLLYIHLLGYPVDVGFAEALSLLSSPHYSERAAAYLFCSLHLLEPTTLPVSLTPLPSSPTDGGHRTSPSSSSSSPDDLRRLCCNSIKKDLSFRVGNEEFLVLAL
;
A
#
# COMPACT_ATOMS: atom_id res chain seq x y z
N MET A 1 11.21 -4.82 -26.33
CA MET A 1 10.70 -6.08 -25.74
C MET A 1 9.71 -5.67 -24.66
N ALA A 2 8.41 -5.95 -24.85
CA ALA A 2 7.40 -5.53 -23.89
C ALA A 2 7.68 -6.20 -22.53
N PRO A 3 7.62 -5.46 -21.40
CA PRO A 3 7.84 -6.02 -20.08
C PRO A 3 6.89 -7.20 -19.84
N ALA A 4 7.39 -8.26 -19.20
CA ALA A 4 6.64 -9.48 -18.98
C ALA A 4 5.67 -9.26 -17.82
N THR A 5 4.55 -8.59 -18.10
CA THR A 5 3.56 -8.24 -17.08
C THR A 5 3.07 -9.51 -16.38
N ILE A 6 3.21 -9.54 -15.05
CA ILE A 6 2.76 -10.68 -14.24
C ILE A 6 1.25 -10.80 -14.41
N ARG A 7 0.79 -11.77 -15.21
CA ARG A 7 -0.63 -11.96 -15.57
C ARG A 7 -1.57 -11.87 -14.36
N GLY A 8 -1.17 -12.48 -13.24
CA GLY A 8 -1.98 -12.46 -12.01
C GLY A 8 -2.12 -11.09 -11.35
N VAL A 9 -1.18 -10.17 -11.56
CA VAL A 9 -1.25 -8.76 -11.12
C VAL A 9 -2.18 -7.99 -12.06
N SER A 10 -2.00 -8.11 -13.37
CA SER A 10 -2.84 -7.43 -14.37
C SER A 10 -4.32 -7.75 -14.19
N LEU A 11 -4.65 -9.04 -14.03
CA LEU A 11 -6.04 -9.46 -13.82
C LEU A 11 -6.63 -8.84 -12.53
N PHE A 12 -5.86 -8.80 -11.44
CA PHE A 12 -6.32 -8.18 -10.20
C PHE A 12 -6.57 -6.68 -10.37
N ILE A 13 -5.65 -5.96 -11.02
CA ILE A 13 -5.81 -4.52 -11.30
C ILE A 13 -7.05 -4.28 -12.16
N SER A 14 -7.23 -5.06 -13.23
CA SER A 14 -8.42 -4.95 -14.08
C SER A 14 -9.70 -5.23 -13.31
N ASP A 15 -9.75 -6.29 -12.49
CA ASP A 15 -10.92 -6.62 -11.67
C ASP A 15 -11.28 -5.47 -10.71
N VAL A 16 -10.28 -4.86 -10.07
CA VAL A 16 -10.46 -3.70 -9.17
C VAL A 16 -10.98 -2.49 -9.95
N ARG A 17 -10.39 -2.16 -11.09
CA ARG A 17 -10.81 -1.00 -11.92
C ARG A 17 -12.20 -1.15 -12.52
N ASN A 18 -12.65 -2.39 -12.72
CA ASN A 18 -13.97 -2.70 -13.26
C ASN A 18 -15.05 -2.85 -12.18
N CYS A 19 -14.73 -2.65 -10.89
CA CYS A 19 -15.73 -2.71 -9.83
C CYS A 19 -16.76 -1.58 -10.00
N PRO A 20 -18.07 -1.88 -9.90
CA PRO A 20 -19.13 -0.89 -10.15
C PRO A 20 -19.33 0.11 -9.02
N SER A 21 -18.82 -0.18 -7.81
CA SER A 21 -18.90 0.72 -6.66
C SER A 21 -17.76 0.50 -5.67
N SER A 22 -17.54 1.50 -4.81
CA SER A 22 -16.52 1.48 -3.76
C SER A 22 -16.66 0.27 -2.81
N LEU A 23 -17.89 -0.18 -2.55
CA LEU A 23 -18.14 -1.38 -1.73
C LEU A 23 -17.60 -2.66 -2.43
N HIS A 24 -17.84 -2.80 -3.73
CA HIS A 24 -17.33 -3.95 -4.50
C HIS A 24 -15.81 -3.90 -4.61
N GLU A 25 -15.24 -2.71 -4.79
CA GLU A 25 -13.80 -2.50 -4.76
C GLU A 25 -13.22 -2.97 -3.43
N GLN A 26 -13.73 -2.46 -2.30
CA GLN A 26 -13.28 -2.85 -0.97
C GLN A 26 -13.40 -4.36 -0.75
N ALA A 27 -14.53 -4.98 -1.14
CA ALA A 27 -14.72 -6.42 -1.04
C ALA A 27 -13.66 -7.19 -1.84
N ARG A 28 -13.35 -6.74 -3.06
CA ARG A 28 -12.34 -7.37 -3.92
C ARG A 28 -10.93 -7.23 -3.34
N ILE A 29 -10.60 -6.06 -2.78
CA ILE A 29 -9.32 -5.81 -2.10
C ILE A 29 -9.16 -6.75 -0.90
N LEU A 30 -10.17 -6.85 -0.03
CA LEU A 30 -10.14 -7.74 1.14
C LEU A 30 -9.99 -9.21 0.75
N GLN A 31 -10.70 -9.65 -0.29
CA GLN A 31 -10.56 -11.01 -0.84
C GLN A 31 -9.13 -11.29 -1.30
N GLU A 32 -8.49 -10.35 -2.01
CA GLU A 32 -7.13 -10.53 -2.50
C GLU A 32 -6.12 -10.55 -1.34
N ILE A 33 -6.28 -9.70 -0.32
CA ILE A 33 -5.44 -9.73 0.90
C ILE A 33 -5.56 -11.09 1.59
N ALA A 34 -6.78 -11.59 1.80
CA ALA A 34 -7.01 -12.89 2.43
C ALA A 34 -6.34 -14.03 1.64
N LYS A 35 -6.46 -14.00 0.31
CA LYS A 35 -5.80 -14.96 -0.59
C LYS A 35 -4.28 -14.90 -0.50
N ILE A 36 -3.71 -13.69 -0.43
CA ILE A 36 -2.26 -13.50 -0.28
C ILE A 36 -1.78 -14.07 1.06
N ARG A 37 -2.49 -13.78 2.16
CA ARG A 37 -2.17 -14.34 3.49
C ARG A 37 -2.12 -15.85 3.46
N GLN A 38 -3.18 -16.49 2.96
CA GLN A 38 -3.24 -17.94 2.85
C GLN A 38 -2.10 -18.50 2.00
N ARG A 39 -1.72 -17.80 0.92
CA ARG A 39 -0.64 -18.25 0.05
C ARG A 39 0.74 -18.11 0.68
N MET A 40 0.97 -17.07 1.50
CA MET A 40 2.21 -16.80 2.22
C MET A 40 2.43 -17.75 3.40
N THR A 41 1.38 -18.09 4.15
CA THR A 41 1.49 -18.96 5.33
C THR A 41 1.38 -20.45 5.00
N HIS A 42 1.24 -20.84 3.73
CA HIS A 42 1.00 -22.23 3.35
C HIS A 42 2.21 -23.13 3.68
N PRO A 43 2.11 -24.03 4.68
CA PRO A 43 3.28 -24.70 5.27
C PRO A 43 3.93 -25.72 4.34
N LYS A 44 3.15 -26.31 3.41
CA LYS A 44 3.62 -27.38 2.53
C LYS A 44 4.20 -26.88 1.20
N LYS A 45 4.17 -25.57 0.93
CA LYS A 45 4.58 -25.03 -0.38
C LYS A 45 5.26 -23.66 -0.23
N PRO A 46 6.58 -23.62 -0.04
CA PRO A 46 7.31 -22.37 0.05
C PRO A 46 7.09 -21.53 -1.21
N LEU A 47 7.07 -20.22 -1.05
CA LEU A 47 6.95 -19.29 -2.16
C LEU A 47 8.27 -19.14 -2.90
N THR A 48 8.21 -19.25 -4.22
CA THR A 48 9.33 -18.85 -5.10
C THR A 48 9.51 -17.33 -5.09
N GLY A 49 10.68 -16.84 -5.50
CA GLY A 49 10.95 -15.40 -5.59
C GLY A 49 9.95 -14.66 -6.48
N TYR A 50 9.60 -15.25 -7.62
CA TYR A 50 8.55 -14.76 -8.52
C TYR A 50 7.18 -14.65 -7.85
N GLU A 51 6.77 -15.65 -7.05
CA GLU A 51 5.50 -15.63 -6.33
C GLU A 51 5.47 -14.57 -5.23
N LYS A 52 6.58 -14.43 -4.48
CA LYS A 52 6.74 -13.36 -3.49
C LYS A 52 6.63 -12.00 -4.17
N LYS A 53 7.36 -11.78 -5.27
CA LYS A 53 7.31 -10.54 -6.06
C LYS A 53 5.88 -10.24 -6.50
N LYS A 54 5.19 -11.21 -7.09
CA LYS A 54 3.77 -11.08 -7.49
C LYS A 54 2.87 -10.65 -6.34
N CYS A 55 3.01 -11.25 -5.16
CA CYS A 55 2.22 -10.90 -3.99
C CYS A 55 2.53 -9.47 -3.51
N LEU A 56 3.81 -9.09 -3.41
CA LEU A 56 4.22 -7.74 -3.02
C LEU A 56 3.71 -6.67 -4.00
N THR A 57 3.76 -6.94 -5.31
CA THR A 57 3.23 -5.99 -6.31
C THR A 57 1.72 -5.74 -6.13
N LYS A 58 0.95 -6.77 -5.77
CA LYS A 58 -0.49 -6.59 -5.46
C LYS A 58 -0.71 -5.78 -4.19
N LEU A 59 0.04 -6.09 -3.13
CA LEU A 59 -0.03 -5.37 -1.86
C LEU A 59 0.35 -3.89 -2.03
N LEU A 60 1.37 -3.62 -2.83
CA LEU A 60 1.76 -2.27 -3.19
C LEU A 60 0.62 -1.52 -3.89
N TYR A 61 -0.05 -2.14 -4.87
CA TYR A 61 -1.21 -1.54 -5.52
C TYR A 61 -2.32 -1.21 -4.51
N ILE A 62 -2.62 -2.13 -3.59
CA ILE A 62 -3.60 -1.95 -2.52
C ILE A 62 -3.25 -0.76 -1.62
N HIS A 63 -1.98 -0.63 -1.23
CA HIS A 63 -1.49 0.49 -0.45
C HIS A 63 -1.62 1.82 -1.21
N LEU A 64 -1.32 1.83 -2.52
CA LEU A 64 -1.47 3.01 -3.37
C LEU A 64 -2.94 3.45 -3.53
N LEU A 65 -3.89 2.53 -3.46
CA LEU A 65 -5.33 2.86 -3.38
C LEU A 65 -5.74 3.42 -2.01
N GLY A 66 -4.84 3.41 -1.02
CA GLY A 66 -5.06 3.92 0.32
C GLY A 66 -5.77 2.93 1.24
N TYR A 67 -5.67 1.63 0.96
CA TYR A 67 -6.11 0.57 1.87
C TYR A 67 -4.96 0.11 2.78
N PRO A 68 -5.23 -0.21 4.05
CA PRO A 68 -4.20 -0.67 4.97
C PRO A 68 -3.66 -2.04 4.55
N VAL A 69 -2.35 -2.21 4.67
CA VAL A 69 -1.63 -3.46 4.41
C VAL A 69 -0.70 -3.75 5.59
N ASP A 70 -0.89 -4.91 6.20
CA ASP A 70 -0.23 -5.40 7.42
C ASP A 70 0.52 -6.72 7.18
N VAL A 71 0.71 -7.12 5.91
CA VAL A 71 1.32 -8.40 5.52
C VAL A 71 2.38 -8.21 4.44
N GLY A 72 3.21 -9.23 4.23
CA GLY A 72 4.23 -9.23 3.17
C GLY A 72 5.62 -8.76 3.61
N PHE A 73 5.78 -8.26 4.85
CA PHE A 73 7.09 -7.82 5.36
C PHE A 73 8.12 -8.94 5.38
N ALA A 74 7.76 -10.14 5.84
CA ALA A 74 8.68 -11.28 5.88
C ALA A 74 9.16 -11.69 4.47
N GLU A 75 8.24 -11.71 3.50
CA GLU A 75 8.56 -12.01 2.11
C GLU A 75 9.40 -10.91 1.46
N ALA A 76 9.12 -9.65 1.76
CA ALA A 76 9.92 -8.51 1.30
C ALA A 76 11.36 -8.61 1.84
N LEU A 77 11.53 -8.84 3.13
CA LEU A 77 12.85 -9.05 3.74
C LEU A 77 13.60 -10.21 3.08
N SER A 78 12.90 -11.32 2.80
CA SER A 78 13.49 -12.45 2.08
C SER A 78 13.90 -12.10 0.64
N LEU A 79 13.22 -11.17 -0.02
CA LEU A 79 13.56 -10.75 -1.38
C LEU A 79 14.67 -9.70 -1.45
N LEU A 80 14.97 -8.99 -0.35
CA LEU A 80 16.11 -8.06 -0.30
C LEU A 80 17.44 -8.76 -0.60
N SER A 81 17.58 -10.03 -0.20
CA SER A 81 18.77 -10.85 -0.47
C SER A 81 18.68 -11.67 -1.77
N SER A 82 17.61 -11.51 -2.56
CA SER A 82 17.46 -12.25 -3.82
C SER A 82 18.59 -11.90 -4.81
N PRO A 83 19.11 -12.86 -5.60
CA PRO A 83 20.05 -12.56 -6.68
C PRO A 83 19.40 -11.80 -7.84
N HIS A 84 18.07 -11.81 -7.96
CA HIS A 84 17.34 -11.15 -9.05
C HIS A 84 17.02 -9.70 -8.75
N TYR A 85 17.50 -8.79 -9.60
CA TYR A 85 17.27 -7.35 -9.44
C TYR A 85 15.78 -6.98 -9.34
N SER A 86 14.93 -7.56 -10.20
CA SER A 86 13.49 -7.25 -10.19
C SER A 86 12.79 -7.64 -8.88
N GLU A 87 13.31 -8.64 -8.18
CA GLU A 87 12.79 -9.06 -6.88
C GLU A 87 13.25 -8.13 -5.77
N ARG A 88 14.55 -7.78 -5.75
CA ARG A 88 15.10 -6.80 -4.80
C ARG A 88 14.42 -5.44 -4.95
N ALA A 89 14.23 -4.96 -6.17
CA ALA A 89 13.58 -3.68 -6.45
C ALA A 89 12.15 -3.64 -5.88
N ALA A 90 11.37 -4.70 -6.09
CA ALA A 90 10.02 -4.82 -5.52
C ALA A 90 10.04 -4.78 -3.98
N ALA A 91 10.99 -5.48 -3.36
CA ALA A 91 11.14 -5.51 -1.91
C ALA A 91 11.56 -4.16 -1.32
N TYR A 92 12.57 -3.51 -1.92
CA TYR A 92 13.00 -2.18 -1.50
C TYR A 92 11.86 -1.18 -1.56
N LEU A 93 11.05 -1.23 -2.62
CA LEU A 93 9.92 -0.35 -2.76
C LEU A 93 8.84 -0.61 -1.71
N PHE A 94 8.44 -1.87 -1.53
CA PHE A 94 7.48 -2.26 -0.50
C PHE A 94 7.93 -1.79 0.89
N CYS A 95 9.19 -2.08 1.25
CA CYS A 95 9.80 -1.63 2.49
C CYS A 95 9.84 -0.10 2.60
N SER A 96 10.25 0.60 1.55
CA SER A 96 10.35 2.07 1.56
C SER A 96 8.99 2.74 1.76
N LEU A 97 7.90 2.15 1.27
CA LEU A 97 6.58 2.74 1.44
C LEU A 97 5.94 2.38 2.79
N HIS A 98 6.16 1.15 3.28
CA HIS A 98 5.53 0.69 4.51
C HIS A 98 6.34 0.91 5.79
N LEU A 99 7.68 1.01 5.72
CA LEU A 99 8.57 1.20 6.88
C LEU A 99 9.05 2.64 7.04
N LEU A 100 9.03 3.44 5.96
CA LEU A 100 9.41 4.85 6.02
C LEU A 100 8.24 5.75 6.43
N GLU A 101 7.06 5.21 6.77
CA GLU A 101 6.04 5.96 7.51
C GLU A 101 6.55 6.07 8.97
N PRO A 102 7.27 7.15 9.32
CA PRO A 102 7.88 7.26 10.61
C PRO A 102 6.77 7.72 11.56
N THR A 103 6.48 6.88 12.56
CA THR A 103 6.45 7.35 13.93
C THR A 103 5.96 8.80 14.11
N THR A 104 4.65 9.02 14.11
CA THR A 104 4.10 10.17 14.82
C THR A 104 4.25 9.89 16.31
N LEU A 105 5.41 10.22 16.89
CA LEU A 105 5.44 10.48 18.33
C LEU A 105 4.62 11.75 18.57
N PRO A 106 3.70 11.68 19.54
CA PRO A 106 3.91 12.51 20.70
C PRO A 106 3.88 11.65 21.96
N VAL A 107 5.04 11.14 22.36
CA VAL A 107 5.30 10.94 23.80
C VAL A 107 5.70 12.31 24.33
N SER A 108 4.72 13.16 24.60
CA SER A 108 4.92 14.36 25.39
C SER A 108 3.73 14.53 26.33
N LEU A 109 3.99 14.17 27.59
CA LEU A 109 3.37 14.69 28.81
C LEU A 109 1.86 14.50 28.98
N THR A 110 1.47 13.43 29.68
CA THR A 110 0.31 13.49 30.58
C THR A 110 0.74 13.20 32.02
N PRO A 111 0.96 14.23 32.85
CA PRO A 111 0.63 14.16 34.27
C PRO A 111 -0.89 14.19 34.47
N LEU A 112 -1.33 13.72 35.65
CA LEU A 112 -2.69 13.43 36.12
C LEU A 112 -3.85 14.38 35.77
N PRO A 113 -5.11 13.90 35.90
CA PRO A 113 -6.31 14.66 35.56
C PRO A 113 -6.61 15.74 36.60
N SER A 114 -6.99 16.92 36.14
CA SER A 114 -7.76 17.89 36.92
C SER A 114 -9.03 18.27 36.16
N SER A 115 -10.10 18.34 36.95
CA SER A 115 -11.52 18.49 36.66
C SER A 115 -11.91 19.79 35.90
N PRO A 116 -13.19 19.91 35.46
CA PRO A 116 -13.60 20.69 34.30
C PRO A 116 -14.16 22.08 34.65
N THR A 117 -14.00 23.06 33.74
CA THR A 117 -14.85 24.26 33.70
C THR A 117 -14.94 24.83 32.27
N ASP A 118 -16.14 24.73 31.71
CA ASP A 118 -16.98 25.77 31.07
C ASP A 118 -16.43 26.76 30.01
N GLY A 119 -17.31 27.11 29.06
CA GLY A 119 -17.26 28.35 28.28
C GLY A 119 -17.01 28.18 26.78
N GLY A 120 -18.08 28.21 25.98
CA GLY A 120 -18.02 28.05 24.53
C GLY A 120 -17.54 29.29 23.73
N HIS A 121 -17.25 29.06 22.45
CA HIS A 121 -17.63 30.00 21.38
C HIS A 121 -17.71 29.29 20.03
N ARG A 122 -18.84 29.49 19.37
CA ARG A 122 -19.17 29.04 18.02
C ARG A 122 -18.32 29.86 17.04
N THR A 123 -17.40 29.21 16.33
CA THR A 123 -16.85 29.71 15.07
C THR A 123 -16.89 28.57 14.06
N SER A 124 -17.72 28.74 13.04
CA SER A 124 -17.83 27.83 11.91
C SER A 124 -16.60 28.00 11.02
N PRO A 125 -15.80 26.96 10.73
CA PRO A 125 -14.84 27.03 9.64
C PRO A 125 -15.58 26.71 8.34
N SER A 126 -15.59 27.69 7.44
CA SER A 126 -15.97 27.55 6.04
C SER A 126 -15.15 26.44 5.36
N SER A 127 -15.88 25.40 4.93
CA SER A 127 -15.68 24.60 3.72
C SER A 127 -14.32 24.70 3.01
N SER A 128 -13.41 23.81 3.36
CA SER A 128 -12.60 23.08 2.36
C SER A 128 -12.35 21.67 2.90
N SER A 129 -13.43 20.91 3.06
CA SER A 129 -13.35 19.46 3.28
C SER A 129 -12.83 18.85 1.99
N SER A 130 -11.51 18.79 1.81
CA SER A 130 -10.91 17.83 0.89
C SER A 130 -11.48 16.47 1.29
N SER A 131 -12.24 15.84 0.39
CA SER A 131 -12.80 14.51 0.66
C SER A 131 -11.64 13.61 1.12
N PRO A 132 -11.82 12.65 2.03
CA PRO A 132 -10.80 11.63 2.29
C PRO A 132 -10.24 11.01 0.99
N ASP A 133 -11.03 11.00 -0.10
CA ASP A 133 -10.62 10.61 -1.46
C ASP A 133 -9.62 11.58 -2.12
N ASP A 134 -9.69 12.88 -1.84
CA ASP A 134 -8.78 13.91 -2.38
C ASP A 134 -7.42 13.88 -1.69
N LEU A 135 -7.38 13.71 -0.36
CA LEU A 135 -6.13 13.47 0.37
C LEU A 135 -5.47 12.16 -0.06
N ARG A 136 -6.27 11.11 -0.28
CA ARG A 136 -5.81 9.85 -0.88
C ARG A 136 -5.18 10.05 -2.26
N ARG A 137 -5.85 10.81 -3.15
CA ARG A 137 -5.31 11.15 -4.47
C ARG A 137 -4.04 11.97 -4.41
N LEU A 138 -3.93 12.93 -3.50
CA LEU A 138 -2.75 13.79 -3.36
C LEU A 138 -1.53 12.99 -2.87
N CYS A 139 -1.72 12.12 -1.88
CA CYS A 139 -0.68 11.22 -1.39
C CYS A 139 -0.25 10.22 -2.48
N CYS A 140 -1.22 9.63 -3.19
CA CYS A 140 -0.97 8.73 -4.31
C CYS A 140 -0.17 9.42 -5.44
N ASN A 141 -0.46 10.69 -5.75
CA ASN A 141 0.27 11.44 -6.78
C ASN A 141 1.71 11.80 -6.36
N SER A 142 1.95 12.12 -5.09
CA SER A 142 3.31 12.31 -4.56
C SER A 142 4.10 11.01 -4.56
N ILE A 143 3.50 9.89 -4.15
CA ILE A 143 4.14 8.58 -4.17
C ILE A 143 4.40 8.10 -5.60
N LYS A 144 3.48 8.33 -6.54
CA LYS A 144 3.67 8.04 -7.97
C LYS A 144 4.83 8.84 -8.57
N LYS A 145 4.98 10.12 -8.20
CA LYS A 145 6.13 10.94 -8.61
C LYS A 145 7.44 10.41 -8.01
N ASP A 146 7.45 10.06 -6.73
CA ASP A 146 8.63 9.51 -6.06
C ASP A 146 9.02 8.13 -6.65
N LEU A 147 8.03 7.30 -6.95
CA LEU A 147 8.16 5.99 -7.59
C LEU A 147 8.71 6.09 -9.01
N SER A 148 8.19 7.04 -9.81
CA SER A 148 8.68 7.34 -11.16
C SER A 148 10.12 7.85 -11.14
N PHE A 149 10.52 8.58 -10.10
CA PHE A 149 11.87 9.13 -9.97
C PHE A 149 12.89 8.09 -9.48
N ARG A 150 12.52 7.22 -8.53
CA ARG A 150 13.44 6.25 -7.91
C ARG A 150 13.60 4.94 -8.67
N VAL A 151 12.57 4.45 -9.37
CA VAL A 151 12.58 3.05 -9.85
C VAL A 151 13.09 2.92 -11.28
N GLY A 152 13.01 3.97 -12.12
CA GLY A 152 13.64 4.00 -13.46
C GLY A 152 13.35 2.80 -14.38
N ASN A 153 12.37 1.95 -14.04
CA ASN A 153 12.10 0.67 -14.69
C ASN A 153 10.64 0.60 -15.13
N GLU A 154 10.47 0.34 -16.42
CA GLU A 154 9.20 0.22 -17.16
C GLU A 154 8.25 -0.86 -16.59
N GLU A 155 8.76 -1.83 -15.82
CA GLU A 155 7.95 -2.90 -15.20
C GLU A 155 7.00 -2.38 -14.11
N PHE A 156 7.30 -1.23 -13.48
CA PHE A 156 6.49 -0.66 -12.39
C PHE A 156 5.56 0.47 -12.84
N LEU A 157 5.71 0.97 -14.07
CA LEU A 157 4.78 1.92 -14.71
C LEU A 157 3.35 1.36 -14.80
N VAL A 158 3.19 0.03 -14.78
CA VAL A 158 1.89 -0.67 -14.75
C VAL A 158 1.08 -0.39 -13.48
N LEU A 159 1.73 0.04 -12.38
CA LEU A 159 1.03 0.50 -11.17
C LEU A 159 0.63 1.98 -11.24
N ALA A 160 1.22 2.74 -12.17
CA ALA A 160 0.98 4.17 -12.34
C ALA A 160 -0.10 4.48 -13.39
N LEU A 161 -0.25 3.61 -14.40
CA LEU A 161 -1.28 3.64 -15.45
C LEU A 161 -2.61 3.02 -14.99
#